data_AF-A0A6P7TZK0-F1
#
_entry.id   AF-A0A6P7TZK0-F1
#
_cell.length_a   1.000
_cell.length_b   1.000
_cell.length_c   1.000
_cell.angle_alpha   90.00
_cell.angle_beta   90.00
_cell.angle_gamma   90.00
#
_symmetry.space_group_name_H-M   'P 1'
#
loop_
_entity.id
_entity.type
_entity.pdbx_description
1 polymer ?
#
loop_
_entity_poly.entity_id
_entity_poly.type
_entity_poly.pdbx_seq_one_letter_code
_entity_poly.pdbx_strand_id
1 'polypeptide(L)'
;MTEEEKDAIDFVRTEADAIGCEFKDLFACVDTENWPFLSDLTVDVTCHIRFLIQECNKHICEPPAHFVQQQEVVMGECAKLAQRVESVYMSTRGKTARVPLINQLVYLGESFSRFVDLALGLLVQTIVFGLELTADVRNLLLAISDVISLGMEGDHMCYILVREGVMQSLFNICNMETLLKVRAQALRAISTICCIPESIQELEKVGGLECLTDILSDKAQGEEVRGEAAGVVAQATSPAHEHHLPMVGLIDNMNDLLKTLIDLCHTAISNEVFLLASAAIANITFMDSNASDILLYLKAPSVLLQCCLLNKATTIFAKDQ
;
A
#
# COMPACT_ATOMS: atom_id res chain seq x y z
N MET A 1 -12.97 15.71 8.88
CA MET A 1 -12.34 15.28 7.62
C MET A 1 -13.47 14.94 6.68
N THR A 2 -13.56 15.59 5.53
CA THR A 2 -14.71 15.49 4.61
C THR A 2 -14.46 14.40 3.58
N GLU A 3 -15.53 13.78 3.09
CA GLU A 3 -15.60 12.82 1.96
C GLU A 3 -14.77 13.31 0.74
N GLU A 4 -14.60 14.63 0.64
CA GLU A 4 -13.84 15.36 -0.37
C GLU A 4 -12.35 14.99 -0.49
N GLU A 5 -11.67 14.56 0.58
CA GLU A 5 -10.22 14.29 0.52
C GLU A 5 -9.90 12.99 -0.21
N LYS A 6 -10.65 11.92 0.11
CA LYS A 6 -10.54 10.65 -0.61
C LYS A 6 -11.02 10.79 -2.05
N ASP A 7 -12.12 11.52 -2.28
CA ASP A 7 -12.63 11.79 -3.62
C ASP A 7 -11.57 12.46 -4.51
N ALA A 8 -10.74 13.36 -3.95
CA ALA A 8 -9.63 13.96 -4.66
C ALA A 8 -8.55 12.94 -5.05
N ILE A 9 -8.21 12.02 -4.15
CA ILE A 9 -7.24 10.93 -4.43
C ILE A 9 -7.77 10.03 -5.54
N ASP A 10 -9.01 9.58 -5.43
CA ASP A 10 -9.63 8.68 -6.41
C ASP A 10 -9.79 9.36 -7.78
N PHE A 11 -10.09 10.66 -7.80
CA PHE A 11 -10.09 11.45 -9.03
C PHE A 11 -8.71 11.48 -9.70
N VAL A 12 -7.66 11.84 -8.94
CA VAL A 12 -6.29 11.93 -9.49
C VAL A 12 -5.84 10.58 -10.04
N ARG A 13 -6.14 9.48 -9.34
CA ARG A 13 -5.82 8.12 -9.81
C ARG A 13 -6.54 7.78 -11.11
N THR A 14 -7.86 7.98 -11.14
CA THR A 14 -8.70 7.64 -12.30
C THR A 14 -8.24 8.41 -13.55
N GLU A 15 -7.98 9.71 -13.39
CA GLU A 15 -7.52 10.56 -14.49
C GLU A 15 -6.10 10.20 -14.93
N ALA A 16 -5.20 9.87 -13.98
CA ALA A 16 -3.85 9.41 -14.30
C ALA A 16 -3.84 8.09 -15.07
N ASP A 17 -4.73 7.15 -14.72
CA ASP A 17 -4.88 5.89 -15.45
C ASP A 17 -5.41 6.10 -16.88
N ALA A 18 -6.35 7.03 -17.05
CA ALA A 18 -6.86 7.41 -18.36
C ALA A 18 -5.75 8.00 -19.24
N ILE A 19 -4.99 8.97 -18.73
CA ILE A 19 -3.82 9.55 -19.41
C ILE A 19 -2.75 8.46 -19.69
N GLY A 20 -2.56 7.51 -18.76
CA GLY A 20 -1.70 6.35 -18.94
C GLY A 20 -2.10 5.47 -20.12
N CYS A 21 -3.39 5.36 -20.43
CA CYS A 21 -3.88 4.67 -21.62
C CYS A 21 -3.58 5.47 -22.89
N GLU A 22 -3.73 6.79 -22.86
CA GLU A 22 -3.38 7.65 -23.99
C GLU A 22 -1.88 7.61 -24.32
N PHE A 23 -1.00 7.49 -23.31
CA PHE A 23 0.42 7.23 -23.55
C PHE A 23 0.65 5.92 -24.33
N LYS A 24 -0.07 4.84 -24.00
CA LYS A 24 0.02 3.57 -24.75
C LYS A 24 -0.41 3.75 -26.21
N ASP A 25 -1.47 4.51 -26.44
CA ASP A 25 -1.95 4.83 -27.78
C ASP A 25 -0.93 5.68 -28.56
N LEU A 26 -0.28 6.66 -27.91
CA LEU A 26 0.81 7.44 -28.51
C LEU A 26 1.98 6.54 -28.93
N PHE A 27 2.42 5.63 -28.07
CA PHE A 27 3.48 4.67 -28.41
C PHE A 27 3.07 3.79 -29.61
N ALA A 28 1.84 3.27 -29.63
CA ALA A 28 1.32 2.48 -30.75
C ALA A 28 1.29 3.28 -32.07
N CYS A 29 0.93 4.56 -32.02
CA CYS A 29 0.95 5.45 -33.19
C CYS A 29 2.36 5.66 -33.74
N VAL A 30 3.33 5.87 -32.86
CA VAL A 30 4.74 6.03 -33.26
C VAL A 30 5.30 4.73 -33.84
N ASP A 31 4.91 3.58 -33.30
CA ASP A 31 5.35 2.26 -33.79
C ASP A 31 4.75 1.89 -35.13
N THR A 32 3.49 2.27 -35.38
CA THR A 32 2.78 2.04 -36.65
C THR A 32 3.00 3.15 -37.68
N GLU A 33 3.79 4.18 -37.35
CA GLU A 33 4.06 5.35 -38.19
C GLU A 33 2.77 6.12 -38.60
N ASN A 34 1.73 6.14 -37.75
CA ASN A 34 0.48 6.85 -38.00
C ASN A 34 0.56 8.33 -37.58
N TRP A 35 1.28 9.12 -38.37
CA TRP A 35 1.61 10.52 -38.05
C TRP A 35 0.43 11.51 -37.93
N PRO A 36 -0.63 11.44 -38.76
CA PRO A 36 -1.76 12.37 -38.61
C PRO A 36 -2.48 12.19 -37.28
N PHE A 37 -2.74 10.93 -36.89
CA PHE A 37 -3.41 10.62 -35.64
C PHE A 37 -2.53 10.90 -34.40
N LEU A 38 -1.21 10.77 -34.55
CA LEU A 38 -0.25 11.14 -33.51
C LEU A 38 -0.37 12.61 -33.09
N SER A 39 -0.61 13.52 -34.04
CA SER A 39 -0.73 14.95 -33.75
C SER A 39 -1.93 15.25 -32.88
N ASP A 40 -3.10 14.73 -33.24
CA ASP A 40 -4.35 14.94 -32.49
C ASP A 40 -4.23 14.37 -31.08
N LEU A 41 -3.77 13.12 -30.96
CA LEU A 41 -3.59 12.46 -29.66
C LEU A 41 -2.56 13.17 -28.76
N THR A 42 -1.54 13.78 -29.35
CA THR A 42 -0.56 14.59 -28.60
C THR A 42 -1.22 15.83 -27.99
N VAL A 43 -2.09 16.50 -28.75
CA VAL A 43 -2.83 17.66 -28.22
C VAL A 43 -3.72 17.24 -27.07
N ASP A 44 -4.47 16.14 -27.23
CA ASP A 44 -5.38 15.62 -26.20
C ASP A 44 -4.63 15.28 -24.91
N VAL A 45 -3.59 14.45 -24.97
CA VAL A 45 -2.76 14.09 -23.80
C VAL A 45 -2.21 15.32 -23.07
N THR A 46 -1.67 16.30 -23.82
CA THR A 46 -1.12 17.50 -23.18
C THR A 46 -2.20 18.38 -22.54
N CYS A 47 -3.43 18.36 -23.07
CA CYS A 47 -4.57 19.04 -22.47
C CYS A 47 -5.05 18.32 -21.21
N HIS A 48 -5.17 17.00 -21.22
CA HIS A 48 -5.58 16.20 -20.06
C HIS A 48 -4.55 16.29 -18.93
N ILE A 49 -3.25 16.23 -19.23
CA ILE A 49 -2.19 16.48 -18.22
C ILE A 49 -2.33 17.86 -17.59
N ARG A 50 -2.57 18.90 -18.39
CA ARG A 50 -2.78 20.27 -17.87
C ARG A 50 -4.03 20.35 -17.00
N PHE A 51 -5.11 19.69 -17.41
CA PHE A 51 -6.36 19.61 -16.65
C PHE A 51 -6.12 18.94 -15.29
N LEU A 52 -5.46 17.78 -15.27
CA LEU A 52 -5.13 17.08 -14.03
C LEU A 52 -4.28 17.95 -13.09
N ILE A 53 -3.28 18.69 -13.61
CA ILE A 53 -2.50 19.64 -12.80
C ILE A 53 -3.40 20.71 -12.17
N GLN A 54 -4.36 21.25 -12.93
CA GLN A 54 -5.30 22.25 -12.42
C GLN A 54 -6.20 21.69 -11.33
N GLU A 55 -6.72 20.47 -11.49
CA GLU A 55 -7.53 19.81 -10.48
C GLU A 55 -6.72 19.52 -9.21
N CYS A 56 -5.49 19.01 -9.33
CA CYS A 56 -4.59 18.82 -8.19
C CYS A 56 -4.40 20.11 -7.39
N ASN A 57 -4.19 21.24 -8.08
CA ASN A 57 -4.00 22.55 -7.46
C ASN A 57 -5.25 23.09 -6.74
N LYS A 58 -6.44 22.53 -6.97
CA LYS A 58 -7.65 22.88 -6.20
C LYS A 58 -7.69 22.19 -4.84
N HIS A 59 -7.11 20.99 -4.74
CA HIS A 59 -7.15 20.16 -3.54
C HIS A 59 -5.89 20.31 -2.68
N ILE A 60 -4.75 20.60 -3.29
CA ILE A 60 -3.47 20.79 -2.59
C ILE A 60 -3.34 22.25 -2.17
N CYS A 61 -3.72 22.54 -0.93
CA CYS A 61 -3.51 23.84 -0.30
C CYS A 61 -2.02 24.12 -0.11
N GLU A 62 -1.55 25.29 -0.56
CA GLU A 62 -0.15 25.74 -0.44
C GLU A 62 0.87 24.71 -0.98
N PRO A 63 0.88 24.46 -2.31
CA PRO A 63 1.72 23.43 -2.90
C PRO A 63 3.22 23.67 -2.60
N PRO A 64 3.95 22.65 -2.12
CA PRO A 64 5.39 22.75 -1.89
C PRO A 64 6.17 23.10 -3.16
N ALA A 65 7.30 23.79 -3.00
CA ALA A 65 8.11 24.25 -4.13
C ALA A 65 8.54 23.11 -5.09
N HIS A 66 8.85 21.93 -4.55
CA HIS A 66 9.22 20.76 -5.36
C HIS A 66 8.06 20.22 -6.20
N PHE A 67 6.83 20.34 -5.71
CA PHE A 67 5.63 19.94 -6.45
C PHE A 67 5.36 20.91 -7.61
N VAL A 68 5.43 22.22 -7.34
CA VAL A 68 5.32 23.26 -8.38
C VAL A 68 6.41 23.09 -9.44
N GLN A 69 7.66 22.83 -9.03
CA GLN A 69 8.75 22.54 -9.96
C GLN A 69 8.45 21.32 -10.82
N GLN A 70 7.90 20.25 -10.26
CA GLN A 70 7.55 19.06 -11.02
C GLN A 70 6.41 19.33 -12.02
N GLN A 71 5.44 20.19 -11.70
CA GLN A 71 4.42 20.66 -12.65
C GLN A 71 5.07 21.37 -13.85
N GLU A 72 6.03 22.26 -13.59
CA GLU A 72 6.77 22.96 -14.65
C GLU A 72 7.56 21.99 -15.54
N VAL A 73 8.20 20.97 -14.95
CA VAL A 73 8.93 19.94 -15.72
C VAL A 73 7.97 19.18 -16.65
N VAL A 74 6.85 18.66 -16.12
CA VAL A 74 5.86 17.94 -16.93
C VAL A 74 5.31 18.81 -18.05
N MET A 75 4.95 20.06 -17.75
CA MET A 75 4.46 21.01 -18.77
C MET A 75 5.54 21.34 -19.81
N GLY A 76 6.81 21.42 -19.41
CA GLY A 76 7.94 21.58 -20.31
C GLY A 76 8.12 20.39 -21.25
N GLU A 77 8.00 19.16 -20.75
CA GLU A 77 8.07 17.95 -21.57
C GLU A 77 6.86 17.82 -22.50
N CYS A 78 5.66 18.23 -22.08
CA CYS A 78 4.47 18.35 -22.94
C CYS A 78 4.73 19.30 -24.12
N ALA A 79 5.31 20.47 -23.86
CA ALA A 79 5.63 21.45 -24.90
C ALA A 79 6.69 20.93 -25.89
N LYS A 80 7.73 20.24 -25.40
CA LYS A 80 8.76 19.62 -26.24
C LYS A 80 8.18 18.52 -27.12
N LEU A 81 7.28 17.69 -26.58
CA LEU A 81 6.60 16.65 -27.37
C LEU A 81 5.76 17.27 -28.50
N ALA A 82 4.91 18.24 -28.18
CA ALA A 82 4.07 18.91 -29.16
C ALA A 82 4.89 19.53 -30.31
N GLN A 83 5.94 20.29 -29.97
CA GLN A 83 6.84 20.88 -30.97
C GLN A 83 7.51 19.82 -31.85
N ARG A 84 7.90 18.70 -31.25
CA ARG A 84 8.58 17.62 -31.96
C ARG A 84 7.62 16.91 -32.92
N VAL A 85 6.39 16.61 -32.48
CA VAL A 85 5.35 15.99 -33.34
C VAL A 85 4.99 16.90 -34.51
N GLU A 86 4.82 18.21 -34.28
CA GLU A 86 4.60 19.19 -35.34
C GLU A 86 5.74 19.21 -36.36
N SER A 87 6.99 19.17 -35.90
CA SER A 87 8.17 19.13 -36.79
C SER A 87 8.21 17.88 -37.68
N VAL A 88 7.73 16.74 -37.16
CA VAL A 88 7.68 15.46 -37.91
C VAL A 88 6.56 15.48 -38.94
N TYR A 89 5.40 16.02 -38.56
CA TYR A 89 4.27 16.18 -39.48
C TYR A 89 4.63 17.07 -40.69
N MET A 90 5.40 18.15 -40.46
CA MET A 90 5.83 19.08 -41.51
C MET A 90 7.00 18.56 -42.37
N SER A 91 7.67 17.48 -41.98
CA SER A 91 8.88 16.96 -42.62
C SER A 91 8.63 15.64 -43.35
N THR A 92 9.11 15.48 -44.59
CA THR A 92 9.11 14.20 -45.34
C THR A 92 10.08 13.13 -44.79
N ARG A 93 10.55 13.26 -43.53
CA ARG A 93 11.65 12.50 -42.91
C ARG A 93 11.21 11.51 -41.81
N GLY A 94 9.97 11.02 -41.86
CA GLY A 94 9.31 10.20 -40.81
C GLY A 94 10.18 9.10 -40.17
N LYS A 95 11.01 8.39 -40.94
CA LYS A 95 11.86 7.31 -40.42
C LYS A 95 13.00 7.75 -39.50
N THR A 96 13.54 8.97 -39.68
CA THR A 96 14.66 9.48 -38.84
C THR A 96 14.19 10.11 -37.52
N ALA A 97 12.88 10.30 -37.35
CA ALA A 97 12.32 10.99 -36.19
C ALA A 97 11.75 10.07 -35.10
N ARG A 98 11.58 8.77 -35.40
CA ARG A 98 10.96 7.79 -34.50
C ARG A 98 11.70 7.66 -33.15
N VAL A 99 12.99 7.33 -33.17
CA VAL A 99 13.79 7.14 -31.94
C VAL A 99 13.71 8.34 -31.01
N PRO A 100 13.96 9.58 -31.48
CA PRO A 100 13.89 10.71 -30.57
C PRO A 100 12.47 11.16 -30.20
N LEU A 101 11.41 10.71 -30.90
CA LEU A 101 10.02 10.82 -30.42
C LEU A 101 9.74 9.83 -29.28
N ILE A 102 10.16 8.56 -29.43
CA ILE A 102 10.04 7.54 -28.37
C ILE A 102 10.74 8.02 -27.11
N ASN A 103 11.97 8.52 -27.22
CA ASN A 103 12.68 9.06 -26.05
C ASN A 103 11.92 10.21 -25.39
N GLN A 104 11.31 11.11 -26.17
CA GLN A 104 10.52 12.22 -25.62
C GLN A 104 9.25 11.72 -24.91
N LEU A 105 8.57 10.71 -25.47
CA LEU A 105 7.42 10.06 -24.82
C LEU A 105 7.81 9.38 -23.52
N VAL A 106 8.95 8.68 -23.49
CA VAL A 106 9.48 8.05 -22.27
C VAL A 106 9.76 9.11 -21.20
N TYR A 107 10.47 10.19 -21.53
CA TYR A 107 10.76 11.26 -20.58
C TYR A 107 9.48 11.94 -20.04
N LEU A 108 8.51 12.20 -20.91
CA LEU A 108 7.23 12.76 -20.48
C LEU A 108 6.48 11.78 -19.58
N GLY A 109 6.40 10.51 -19.94
CA GLY A 109 5.77 9.46 -19.14
C GLY A 109 6.39 9.34 -17.75
N GLU A 110 7.73 9.26 -17.66
CA GLU A 110 8.43 9.21 -16.38
C GLU A 110 8.23 10.48 -15.54
N SER A 111 8.21 11.66 -16.16
CA SER A 111 7.95 12.92 -15.47
C SER A 111 6.51 13.01 -14.99
N PHE A 112 5.57 12.50 -15.78
CA PHE A 112 4.16 12.44 -15.45
C PHE A 112 3.89 11.51 -14.28
N SER A 113 4.43 10.28 -14.31
CA SER A 113 4.34 9.35 -13.18
C SER A 113 4.88 9.97 -11.89
N ARG A 114 6.06 10.62 -11.95
CA ARG A 114 6.61 11.35 -10.79
C ARG A 114 5.71 12.47 -10.28
N PHE A 115 5.03 13.18 -11.18
CA PHE A 115 4.06 14.21 -10.79
C PHE A 115 2.86 13.60 -10.07
N VAL A 116 2.30 12.51 -10.60
CA VAL A 116 1.17 11.79 -10.00
C VAL A 116 1.54 11.27 -8.61
N ASP A 117 2.71 10.65 -8.44
CA ASP A 117 3.17 10.13 -7.14
C ASP A 117 3.32 11.23 -6.08
N LEU A 118 3.78 12.42 -6.49
CA LEU A 118 3.87 13.57 -5.60
C LEU A 118 2.48 14.12 -5.25
N ALA A 119 1.58 14.23 -6.23
CA ALA A 119 0.22 14.70 -6.00
C ALA A 119 -0.52 13.78 -5.02
N LEU A 120 -0.47 12.46 -5.26
CA LEU A 120 -1.08 11.46 -4.39
C LEU A 120 -0.44 11.47 -2.99
N GLY A 121 0.88 11.61 -2.90
CA GLY A 121 1.57 11.74 -1.61
C GLY A 121 1.07 12.92 -0.78
N LEU A 122 0.97 14.10 -1.40
CA LEU A 122 0.47 15.31 -0.73
C LEU A 122 -0.99 15.18 -0.28
N LEU A 123 -1.82 14.52 -1.07
CA LEU A 123 -3.21 14.23 -0.68
C LEU A 123 -3.27 13.19 0.45
N VAL A 124 -2.45 12.15 0.42
CA VAL A 124 -2.37 11.17 1.52
C VAL A 124 -1.90 11.82 2.83
N GLN A 125 -1.06 12.85 2.78
CA GLN A 125 -0.66 13.59 3.98
C GLN A 125 -1.83 14.25 4.71
N THR A 126 -2.95 14.57 4.03
CA THR A 126 -4.16 15.08 4.70
C THR A 126 -4.83 13.98 5.53
N ILE A 127 -4.85 12.75 5.02
CA ILE A 127 -5.32 11.57 5.77
C ILE A 127 -4.42 11.32 6.98
N VAL A 128 -3.09 11.41 6.82
CA VAL A 128 -2.14 11.28 7.93
C VAL A 128 -2.38 12.34 9.00
N PHE A 129 -2.57 13.60 8.61
CA PHE A 129 -2.97 14.66 9.53
C PHE A 129 -4.26 14.31 10.28
N GLY A 130 -5.24 13.74 9.58
CA GLY A 130 -6.48 13.23 10.14
C GLY A 130 -6.31 12.12 11.16
N LEU A 131 -5.36 11.20 10.93
CA LEU A 131 -5.00 10.13 11.87
C LEU A 131 -4.36 10.67 13.15
N GLU A 132 -3.55 11.73 13.04
CA GLU A 132 -2.71 12.21 14.14
C GLU A 132 -3.35 13.31 14.99
N LEU A 133 -4.17 14.18 14.40
CA LEU A 133 -4.60 15.44 15.04
C LEU A 133 -6.08 15.52 15.33
N THR A 134 -6.88 14.52 14.93
CA THR A 134 -8.30 14.51 15.26
C THR A 134 -8.54 14.16 16.74
N ALA A 135 -9.29 15.03 17.43
CA ALA A 135 -9.83 14.71 18.75
C ALA A 135 -11.14 13.90 18.67
N ASP A 136 -11.77 13.86 17.49
CA ASP A 136 -13.04 13.16 17.26
C ASP A 136 -12.79 11.74 16.72
N VAL A 137 -13.22 10.76 17.51
CA VAL A 137 -13.16 9.32 17.18
C VAL A 137 -13.87 9.01 15.86
N ARG A 138 -14.94 9.74 15.52
CA ARG A 138 -15.65 9.52 14.26
C ARG A 138 -14.78 9.88 13.06
N ASN A 139 -14.13 11.04 13.10
CA ASN A 139 -13.21 11.46 12.04
C ASN A 139 -12.00 10.52 11.95
N LEU A 140 -11.52 10.01 13.10
CA LEU A 140 -10.45 9.02 13.12
C LEU A 140 -10.85 7.73 12.40
N LEU A 141 -12.06 7.23 12.68
CA LEU A 141 -12.59 6.03 12.02
C LEU A 141 -12.78 6.22 10.51
N LEU A 142 -13.18 7.42 10.08
CA LEU A 142 -13.25 7.75 8.65
C LEU A 142 -11.86 7.70 8.01
N ALA A 143 -10.86 8.35 8.63
CA ALA A 143 -9.48 8.31 8.15
C ALA A 143 -8.93 6.88 8.04
N ILE A 144 -9.16 6.04 9.05
CA ILE A 144 -8.78 4.62 9.03
C ILE A 144 -9.52 3.88 7.90
N SER A 145 -10.81 4.16 7.70
CA SER A 145 -11.59 3.56 6.61
C SER A 145 -11.08 3.97 5.24
N ASP A 146 -10.63 5.21 5.07
CA ASP A 146 -10.05 5.70 3.82
C ASP A 146 -8.72 5.01 3.54
N VAL A 147 -7.87 4.83 4.56
CA VAL A 147 -6.64 4.02 4.44
C VAL A 147 -6.95 2.58 4.01
N ILE A 148 -7.94 1.92 4.62
CA ILE A 148 -8.34 0.57 4.23
C ILE A 148 -8.80 0.55 2.77
N SER A 149 -9.66 1.50 2.38
CA SER A 149 -10.15 1.58 1.00
C SER A 149 -9.02 1.77 0.01
N LEU A 150 -8.12 2.72 0.26
CA LEU A 150 -6.99 3.03 -0.62
C LEU A 150 -5.96 1.88 -0.66
N GLY A 151 -5.75 1.18 0.45
CA GLY A 151 -4.87 0.01 0.48
C GLY A 151 -5.38 -1.18 -0.34
N MET A 152 -6.70 -1.28 -0.57
CA MET A 152 -7.27 -2.33 -1.42
C MET A 152 -7.13 -2.04 -2.92
N GLU A 153 -6.72 -0.83 -3.31
CA GLU A 153 -6.60 -0.41 -4.70
C GLU A 153 -5.37 -0.98 -5.41
N GLY A 154 -4.40 -1.48 -4.64
CA GLY A 154 -3.22 -2.18 -5.13
C GLY A 154 -1.91 -1.66 -4.58
N ASP A 155 -0.84 -2.40 -4.91
CA ASP A 155 0.51 -2.23 -4.34
C ASP A 155 1.05 -0.80 -4.43
N HIS A 156 0.77 -0.08 -5.52
CA HIS A 156 1.21 1.30 -5.70
C HIS A 156 0.60 2.25 -4.66
N MET A 157 -0.68 2.07 -4.31
CA MET A 157 -1.30 2.88 -3.25
C MET A 157 -0.80 2.50 -1.88
N CYS A 158 -0.57 1.22 -1.60
CA CYS A 158 0.09 0.79 -0.36
C CYS A 158 1.47 1.44 -0.21
N TYR A 159 2.25 1.50 -1.29
CA TYR A 159 3.54 2.18 -1.32
C TYR A 159 3.42 3.66 -0.94
N ILE A 160 2.50 4.40 -1.54
CA ILE A 160 2.28 5.81 -1.22
C ILE A 160 1.85 5.97 0.24
N LEU A 161 0.88 5.19 0.73
CA LEU A 161 0.41 5.25 2.12
C LEU A 161 1.56 5.05 3.11
N VAL A 162 2.40 4.04 2.90
CA VAL A 162 3.54 3.75 3.77
C VAL A 162 4.59 4.86 3.69
N ARG A 163 4.92 5.33 2.48
CA ARG A 163 5.91 6.40 2.26
C ARG A 163 5.53 7.69 3.00
N GLU A 164 4.25 8.01 3.05
CA GLU A 164 3.75 9.21 3.73
C GLU A 164 3.55 9.03 5.25
N GLY A 165 3.88 7.86 5.82
CA GLY A 165 3.93 7.64 7.27
C GLY A 165 2.67 7.04 7.89
N VAL A 166 1.71 6.58 7.09
CA VAL A 166 0.45 5.98 7.59
C VAL A 166 0.72 4.84 8.58
N MET A 167 1.74 4.01 8.33
CA MET A 167 2.09 2.90 9.22
C MET A 167 2.45 3.37 10.64
N GLN A 168 3.29 4.40 10.74
CA GLN A 168 3.68 4.98 12.03
C GLN A 168 2.47 5.57 12.76
N SER A 169 1.61 6.32 12.06
CA SER A 169 0.42 6.94 12.66
C SER A 169 -0.58 5.88 13.15
N LEU A 170 -0.76 4.77 12.43
CA LEU A 170 -1.63 3.67 12.87
C LEU A 170 -1.08 2.95 14.11
N PHE A 171 0.23 2.68 14.18
CA PHE A 171 0.82 2.09 15.40
C PHE A 171 0.76 3.05 16.60
N ASN A 172 0.89 4.35 16.38
CA ASN A 172 0.66 5.35 17.43
C ASN A 172 -0.77 5.25 17.99
N ILE A 173 -1.78 5.11 17.12
CA ILE A 173 -3.17 4.89 17.52
C ILE A 173 -3.30 3.59 18.32
N CYS A 174 -2.67 2.50 17.87
CA CYS A 174 -2.68 1.23 18.58
C CYS A 174 -2.11 1.35 20.00
N ASN A 175 -1.08 2.16 20.22
CA ASN A 175 -0.44 2.33 21.52
C ASN A 175 -1.19 3.27 22.49
N MET A 176 -2.21 4.01 22.03
CA MET A 176 -2.97 4.93 22.89
C MET A 176 -4.09 4.22 23.66
N GLU A 177 -4.03 4.23 25.00
CA GLU A 177 -5.06 3.66 25.88
C GLU A 177 -6.43 4.33 25.73
N THR A 178 -6.48 5.60 25.33
CA THR A 178 -7.74 6.32 25.10
C THR A 178 -8.46 5.87 23.83
N LEU A 179 -7.78 5.15 22.94
CA LEU A 179 -8.24 4.78 21.60
C LEU A 179 -8.48 3.27 21.43
N LEU A 180 -8.65 2.53 22.54
CA LEU A 180 -8.92 1.09 22.51
C LEU A 180 -10.06 0.67 21.55
N LYS A 181 -11.08 1.53 21.40
CA LYS A 181 -12.26 1.25 20.56
C LYS A 181 -11.98 1.28 19.05
N VAL A 182 -10.89 1.89 18.62
CA VAL A 182 -10.50 2.00 17.19
C VAL A 182 -9.32 1.10 16.85
N ARG A 183 -8.72 0.44 17.85
CA ARG A 183 -7.50 -0.36 17.72
C ARG A 183 -7.68 -1.53 16.74
N ALA A 184 -8.82 -2.21 16.77
CA ALA A 184 -9.11 -3.28 15.81
C ALA A 184 -9.12 -2.77 14.37
N GLN A 185 -9.77 -1.63 14.10
CA GLN A 185 -9.80 -1.02 12.77
C GLN A 185 -8.43 -0.52 12.34
N ALA A 186 -7.64 0.05 13.26
CA ALA A 186 -6.27 0.48 12.96
C ALA A 186 -5.38 -0.71 12.58
N LEU A 187 -5.45 -1.82 13.33
CA LEU A 187 -4.73 -3.05 13.01
C LEU A 187 -5.18 -3.64 11.67
N ARG A 188 -6.49 -3.59 11.36
CA ARG A 188 -6.99 -4.00 10.05
C ARG A 188 -6.40 -3.15 8.93
N ALA A 189 -6.34 -1.83 9.10
CA ALA A 189 -5.71 -0.93 8.15
C ALA A 189 -4.22 -1.24 7.95
N ILE A 190 -3.49 -1.52 9.04
CA ILE A 190 -2.10 -1.99 8.98
C ILE A 190 -2.02 -3.28 8.16
N SER A 191 -2.88 -4.27 8.45
CA SER A 191 -2.90 -5.54 7.71
C SER A 191 -3.16 -5.34 6.22
N THR A 192 -4.07 -4.42 5.85
CA THR A 192 -4.38 -4.12 4.45
C THR A 192 -3.17 -3.56 3.70
N ILE A 193 -2.42 -2.63 4.31
CA ILE A 193 -1.28 -1.99 3.64
C ILE A 193 0.02 -2.80 3.75
N CYS A 194 0.06 -3.85 4.59
CA CYS A 194 1.24 -4.66 4.86
C CYS A 194 1.53 -5.71 3.77
N CYS A 195 1.35 -5.39 2.49
CA CYS A 195 1.40 -6.33 1.37
C CYS A 195 2.57 -6.13 0.39
N ILE A 196 3.46 -5.17 0.66
CA ILE A 196 4.63 -4.87 -0.17
C ILE A 196 5.90 -4.82 0.68
N PRO A 197 7.10 -5.02 0.09
CA PRO A 197 8.37 -5.03 0.83
C PRO A 197 8.63 -3.76 1.65
N GLU A 198 8.25 -2.59 1.14
CA GLU A 198 8.41 -1.30 1.81
C GLU A 198 7.56 -1.22 3.09
N SER A 199 6.37 -1.81 3.10
CA SER A 199 5.53 -1.90 4.30
C SER A 199 6.18 -2.77 5.37
N ILE A 200 6.85 -3.86 4.99
CA ILE A 200 7.55 -4.74 5.93
C ILE A 200 8.74 -4.00 6.54
N GLN A 201 9.51 -3.27 5.72
CA GLN A 201 10.63 -2.46 6.21
C GLN A 201 10.16 -1.36 7.17
N GLU A 202 9.05 -0.68 6.85
CA GLU A 202 8.51 0.34 7.74
C GLU A 202 7.93 -0.29 9.02
N LEU A 203 7.28 -1.46 8.94
CA LEU A 203 6.80 -2.21 10.10
C LEU A 203 7.94 -2.52 11.08
N GLU A 204 9.10 -2.97 10.57
CA GLU A 204 10.28 -3.20 11.40
C GLU A 204 10.84 -1.90 11.99
N LYS A 205 10.94 -0.86 11.17
CA LYS A 205 11.48 0.44 11.58
C LYS A 205 10.67 1.08 12.71
N VAL A 206 9.36 0.88 12.74
CA VAL A 206 8.48 1.42 13.80
C VAL A 206 8.38 0.50 15.03
N GLY A 207 9.12 -0.61 15.09
CA GLY A 207 9.02 -1.60 16.17
C GLY A 207 7.65 -2.29 16.21
N GLY A 208 7.05 -2.50 15.03
CA GLY A 208 5.69 -2.99 14.90
C GLY A 208 5.54 -4.44 15.38
N LEU A 209 6.55 -5.29 15.23
CA LEU A 209 6.49 -6.68 15.70
C LEU A 209 6.47 -6.78 17.22
N GLU A 210 7.24 -5.95 17.93
CA GLU A 210 7.20 -5.84 19.39
C GLU A 210 5.81 -5.39 19.84
N CYS A 211 5.27 -4.33 19.23
CA CYS A 211 3.93 -3.84 19.51
C CYS A 211 2.84 -4.90 19.28
N LEU A 212 2.91 -5.64 18.17
CA LEU A 212 1.98 -6.73 17.87
C LEU A 212 2.10 -7.87 18.89
N THR A 213 3.32 -8.22 19.30
CA THR A 213 3.56 -9.24 20.32
C THR A 213 2.97 -8.83 21.67
N ASP A 214 3.14 -7.57 22.06
CA ASP A 214 2.54 -7.01 23.28
C ASP A 214 1.00 -7.10 23.23
N ILE A 215 0.39 -6.66 22.12
CA ILE A 215 -1.07 -6.74 21.90
C ILE A 215 -1.57 -8.19 21.95
N LEU A 216 -0.86 -9.13 21.32
CA LEU A 216 -1.21 -10.55 21.31
C LEU A 216 -1.07 -11.19 22.70
N SER A 217 -0.12 -10.73 23.51
CA SER A 217 0.14 -11.22 24.87
C SER A 217 -0.84 -10.69 25.92
N ASP A 218 -1.41 -9.51 25.70
CA ASP A 218 -2.32 -8.86 26.64
C ASP A 218 -3.71 -9.52 26.65
N LYS A 219 -3.94 -10.35 27.67
CA LYS A 219 -5.21 -11.07 27.89
C LYS A 219 -6.38 -10.16 28.28
N ALA A 220 -6.12 -8.89 28.61
CA ALA A 220 -7.18 -7.90 28.80
C ALA A 220 -7.75 -7.40 27.47
N GLN A 221 -7.03 -7.55 26.36
CA GLN A 221 -7.55 -7.24 25.03
C GLN A 221 -8.61 -8.25 24.60
N GLY A 222 -9.64 -7.75 23.93
CA GLY A 222 -10.67 -8.59 23.32
C GLY A 222 -10.10 -9.46 22.20
N GLU A 223 -10.77 -10.58 21.94
CA GLU A 223 -10.39 -11.51 20.87
C GLU A 223 -10.30 -10.82 19.49
N GLU A 224 -11.19 -9.88 19.20
CA GLU A 224 -11.19 -9.10 17.95
C GLU A 224 -9.85 -8.38 17.72
N VAL A 225 -9.37 -7.62 18.72
CA VAL A 225 -8.10 -6.88 18.62
C VAL A 225 -6.91 -7.83 18.46
N ARG A 226 -6.88 -8.92 19.24
CA ARG A 226 -5.82 -9.93 19.13
C ARG A 226 -5.85 -10.65 17.77
N GLY A 227 -7.05 -10.88 17.23
CA GLY A 227 -7.25 -11.44 15.90
C GLY A 227 -6.72 -10.55 14.79
N GLU A 228 -7.01 -9.25 14.83
CA GLU A 228 -6.46 -8.29 13.87
C GLU A 228 -4.93 -8.19 13.96
N ALA A 229 -4.36 -8.21 15.17
CA ALA A 229 -2.91 -8.27 15.35
C ALA A 229 -2.29 -9.53 14.73
N ALA A 230 -2.93 -10.70 14.92
CA ALA A 230 -2.52 -11.94 14.27
C ALA A 230 -2.64 -11.84 12.73
N GLY A 231 -3.65 -11.13 12.22
CA GLY A 231 -3.80 -10.82 10.80
C GLY A 231 -2.64 -10.02 10.23
N VAL A 232 -2.19 -8.97 10.94
CA VAL A 232 -1.00 -8.20 10.56
C VAL A 232 0.24 -9.10 10.49
N VAL A 233 0.46 -9.96 11.50
CA VAL A 233 1.60 -10.89 11.51
C VAL A 233 1.51 -11.89 10.35
N ALA A 234 0.32 -12.47 10.11
CA ALA A 234 0.10 -13.38 9.00
C ALA A 234 0.42 -12.73 7.65
N GLN A 235 -0.03 -11.49 7.46
CA GLN A 235 0.25 -10.74 6.24
C GLN A 235 1.75 -10.45 6.11
N ALA A 236 2.38 -9.90 7.15
CA ALA A 236 3.80 -9.52 7.14
C ALA A 236 4.75 -10.69 6.88
N THR A 237 4.37 -11.88 7.32
CA THR A 237 5.16 -13.12 7.18
C THR A 237 4.79 -13.92 5.91
N SER A 238 3.83 -13.45 5.11
CA SER A 238 3.30 -14.21 3.97
C SER A 238 4.40 -14.55 2.95
N PRO A 239 4.48 -15.83 2.50
CA PRO A 239 5.49 -16.26 1.54
C PRO A 239 5.26 -15.75 0.11
N ALA A 240 4.16 -15.05 -0.14
CA ALA A 240 3.86 -14.45 -1.45
C ALA A 240 4.79 -13.27 -1.80
N HIS A 241 5.50 -12.71 -0.83
CA HIS A 241 6.49 -11.67 -1.08
C HIS A 241 7.75 -12.32 -1.67
N GLU A 242 7.99 -12.15 -2.97
CA GLU A 242 9.14 -12.73 -3.70
C GLU A 242 10.53 -12.34 -3.14
N HIS A 243 10.56 -11.46 -2.15
CA HIS A 243 11.75 -10.98 -1.44
C HIS A 243 11.58 -11.17 0.06
N HIS A 244 11.91 -12.37 0.57
CA HIS A 244 12.02 -12.61 2.00
C HIS A 244 13.31 -11.95 2.51
N LEU A 245 13.27 -10.65 2.76
CA LEU A 245 14.27 -10.04 3.63
C LEU A 245 14.11 -10.66 5.02
N PRO A 246 15.19 -11.13 5.67
CA PRO A 246 15.09 -11.64 7.01
C PRO A 246 14.63 -10.50 7.93
N MET A 247 13.43 -10.66 8.51
CA MET A 247 12.92 -9.73 9.50
C MET A 247 13.72 -9.91 10.80
N VAL A 248 14.57 -8.94 11.13
CA VAL A 248 15.41 -8.99 12.34
C VAL A 248 14.53 -9.02 13.58
N GLY A 249 13.48 -8.20 13.61
CA GLY A 249 12.55 -8.16 14.74
C GLY A 249 11.80 -9.48 14.95
N LEU A 250 11.57 -10.25 13.87
CA LEU A 250 10.96 -11.58 13.97
C LEU A 250 11.91 -12.55 14.66
N ILE A 251 13.20 -12.56 14.28
CA ILE A 251 14.20 -13.48 14.84
C ILE A 251 14.35 -13.24 16.34
N ASP A 252 14.43 -11.96 16.75
CA ASP A 252 14.64 -11.57 18.14
C ASP A 252 13.42 -11.90 19.03
N ASN A 253 12.20 -11.79 18.48
CA ASN A 253 10.95 -11.99 19.24
C ASN A 253 10.23 -13.32 18.94
N MET A 254 10.81 -14.20 18.14
CA MET A 254 10.13 -15.39 17.59
C MET A 254 9.49 -16.27 18.66
N ASN A 255 10.17 -16.47 19.80
CA ASN A 255 9.67 -17.36 20.86
C ASN A 255 8.38 -16.81 21.49
N ASP A 256 8.40 -15.53 21.89
CA ASP A 256 7.25 -14.88 22.52
C ASP A 256 6.10 -14.71 21.53
N LEU A 257 6.40 -14.38 20.27
CA LEU A 257 5.40 -14.29 19.22
C LEU A 257 4.72 -15.64 18.96
N LEU A 258 5.47 -16.72 18.76
CA LEU A 258 4.89 -18.06 18.56
C LEU A 258 4.10 -18.54 19.77
N LYS A 259 4.57 -18.24 20.98
CA LYS A 259 3.87 -18.57 22.23
C LYS A 259 2.52 -17.86 22.33
N THR A 260 2.47 -16.57 22.02
CA THR A 260 1.23 -15.77 22.08
C THR A 260 0.24 -16.16 20.98
N LEU A 261 0.72 -16.45 19.76
CA LEU A 261 -0.10 -16.98 18.67
C LEU A 261 -0.70 -18.35 18.99
N ILE A 262 0.06 -19.26 19.62
CA ILE A 262 -0.45 -20.56 20.06
C ILE A 262 -1.48 -20.42 21.18
N ASP A 263 -1.26 -19.52 22.14
CA ASP A 263 -2.27 -19.19 23.17
C ASP A 263 -3.54 -18.62 22.52
N LEU A 264 -3.42 -17.78 21.49
CA LEU A 264 -4.54 -17.27 20.72
C LEU A 264 -5.28 -18.40 19.97
N CYS A 265 -4.59 -19.31 19.28
CA CYS A 265 -5.22 -20.47 18.66
C CYS A 265 -6.01 -21.32 19.67
N HIS A 266 -5.45 -21.52 20.87
CA HIS A 266 -6.10 -22.28 21.93
C HIS A 266 -7.35 -21.57 22.46
N THR A 267 -7.29 -20.26 22.65
CA THR A 267 -8.36 -19.45 23.27
C THR A 267 -9.39 -18.90 22.29
N ALA A 268 -9.10 -18.87 20.99
CA ALA A 268 -9.99 -18.36 19.95
C ALA A 268 -11.37 -19.03 19.99
N ILE A 269 -12.42 -18.22 19.89
CA ILE A 269 -13.82 -18.62 19.78
C ILE A 269 -14.24 -18.53 18.31
N SER A 270 -13.72 -17.54 17.58
CA SER A 270 -13.97 -17.34 16.16
C SER A 270 -13.05 -18.21 15.30
N ASN A 271 -13.65 -18.85 14.28
CA ASN A 271 -12.91 -19.58 13.26
C ASN A 271 -11.92 -18.69 12.50
N GLU A 272 -12.30 -17.43 12.25
CA GLU A 272 -11.46 -16.47 11.56
C GLU A 272 -10.19 -16.16 12.36
N VAL A 273 -10.32 -15.90 13.66
CA VAL A 273 -9.17 -15.61 14.54
C VAL A 273 -8.24 -16.82 14.66
N PHE A 274 -8.81 -18.02 14.75
CA PHE A 274 -8.01 -19.25 14.71
C PHE A 274 -7.25 -19.39 13.39
N LEU A 275 -7.90 -19.12 12.25
CA LEU A 275 -7.28 -19.18 10.93
C LEU A 275 -6.16 -18.15 10.77
N LEU A 276 -6.36 -16.90 11.19
CA LEU A 276 -5.33 -15.86 11.13
C LEU A 276 -4.11 -16.22 11.99
N ALA A 277 -4.32 -16.65 13.23
CA ALA A 277 -3.24 -17.04 14.13
C ALA A 277 -2.47 -18.27 13.59
N SER A 278 -3.17 -19.27 13.07
CA SER A 278 -2.53 -20.46 12.48
C SER A 278 -1.82 -20.16 11.16
N ALA A 279 -2.34 -19.24 10.34
CA ALA A 279 -1.66 -18.76 9.13
C ALA A 279 -0.35 -18.03 9.48
N ALA A 280 -0.37 -17.15 10.48
CA ALA A 280 0.84 -16.49 10.99
C ALA A 280 1.89 -17.50 11.43
N ILE A 281 1.51 -18.52 12.22
CA ILE A 281 2.42 -19.59 12.65
C ILE A 281 3.00 -20.32 11.44
N ALA A 282 2.17 -20.74 10.49
CA ALA A 282 2.62 -21.45 9.30
C ALA A 282 3.62 -20.62 8.49
N ASN A 283 3.33 -19.34 8.29
CA ASN A 283 4.20 -18.41 7.57
C ASN A 283 5.56 -18.24 8.27
N ILE A 284 5.58 -18.08 9.61
CA ILE A 284 6.82 -18.01 10.38
C ILE A 284 7.65 -19.29 10.21
N THR A 285 7.03 -20.47 10.16
CA THR A 285 7.77 -21.74 9.90
C THR A 285 8.38 -21.83 8.50
N PHE A 286 7.86 -21.10 7.51
CA PHE A 286 8.50 -20.97 6.21
C PHE A 286 9.69 -20.03 6.23
N MET A 287 9.67 -19.02 7.12
CA MET A 287 10.73 -18.02 7.22
C MET A 287 11.96 -18.53 7.98
N ASP A 288 11.77 -19.28 9.08
CA ASP A 288 12.87 -19.77 9.91
C ASP A 288 12.62 -21.19 10.44
N SER A 289 13.56 -22.10 10.17
CA SER A 289 13.53 -23.49 10.62
C SER A 289 13.47 -23.66 12.15
N ASN A 290 14.02 -22.71 12.93
CA ASN A 290 14.01 -22.74 14.39
C ASN A 290 12.59 -22.56 14.95
N ALA A 291 11.66 -21.99 14.18
CA ALA A 291 10.26 -21.87 14.57
C ALA A 291 9.64 -23.24 14.87
N SER A 292 10.01 -24.27 14.10
CA SER A 292 9.52 -25.64 14.29
C SER A 292 9.94 -26.25 15.62
N ASP A 293 11.19 -26.02 16.05
CA ASP A 293 11.70 -26.48 17.34
C ASP A 293 10.98 -25.80 18.52
N ILE A 294 10.74 -24.49 18.41
CA ILE A 294 9.97 -23.72 19.39
C ILE A 294 8.53 -24.26 19.47
N LEU A 295 7.88 -24.50 18.32
CA LEU A 295 6.51 -25.00 18.26
C LEU A 295 6.38 -26.42 18.84
N LEU A 296 7.37 -27.28 18.64
CA LEU A 296 7.44 -28.60 19.28
C LEU A 296 7.54 -28.47 20.81
N TYR A 297 8.39 -27.57 21.30
CA TYR A 297 8.49 -27.29 22.74
C TYR A 297 7.18 -26.75 23.33
N LEU A 298 6.49 -25.89 22.58
CA LEU A 298 5.17 -25.33 22.94
C LEU A 298 4.00 -26.34 22.77
N LYS A 299 4.26 -27.56 22.29
CA LYS A 299 3.26 -28.59 21.99
C LYS A 299 2.19 -28.13 20.99
N ALA A 300 2.57 -27.27 20.05
CA ALA A 300 1.68 -26.71 19.04
C ALA A 300 0.86 -27.76 18.28
N PRO A 301 1.42 -28.92 17.85
CA PRO A 301 0.61 -29.93 17.15
C PRO A 301 -0.58 -30.43 17.98
N SER A 302 -0.40 -30.62 19.29
CA SER A 302 -1.48 -31.04 20.18
C SER A 302 -2.56 -29.97 20.32
N VAL A 303 -2.17 -28.69 20.45
CA VAL A 303 -3.10 -27.56 20.53
C VAL A 303 -3.92 -27.43 19.25
N LEU A 304 -3.26 -27.43 18.08
CA LEU A 304 -3.92 -27.28 16.79
C LEU A 304 -4.89 -28.43 16.50
N LEU A 305 -4.48 -29.69 16.77
CA LEU A 305 -5.36 -30.85 16.63
C LEU A 305 -6.58 -30.76 17.55
N GLN A 306 -6.38 -30.34 18.80
CA GLN A 306 -7.48 -30.15 19.74
C GLN A 306 -8.47 -29.08 19.25
N CYS A 307 -7.99 -27.97 18.68
CA CYS A 307 -8.87 -26.93 18.12
C CYS A 307 -9.73 -27.46 16.96
N CYS A 308 -9.22 -28.36 16.14
CA CYS A 308 -10.01 -29.00 15.09
C CYS A 308 -11.03 -30.00 15.60
N LEU A 309 -10.69 -30.76 16.66
CA LEU A 309 -11.66 -31.63 17.33
C LEU A 309 -12.82 -30.82 17.95
N LEU A 310 -12.56 -29.56 18.32
CA LEU A 310 -13.56 -28.62 18.83
C LEU A 310 -14.31 -27.86 17.71
N ASN A 311 -14.13 -28.24 16.44
CA ASN A 311 -14.73 -27.60 15.26
C ASN A 311 -14.42 -26.10 15.11
N LYS A 312 -13.28 -25.61 15.65
CA LYS A 312 -12.81 -24.23 15.43
C LYS A 312 -12.24 -23.99 14.03
N ALA A 313 -11.98 -25.08 13.30
CA ALA A 313 -11.70 -25.08 11.88
C ALA A 313 -12.32 -26.33 11.26
N THR A 314 -12.86 -26.19 10.05
CA THR A 314 -13.43 -27.31 9.30
C THR A 314 -12.35 -28.30 8.85
N THR A 315 -11.13 -27.83 8.57
CA THR A 315 -9.95 -28.64 8.22
C THR A 315 -8.66 -27.90 8.59
N ILE A 316 -7.58 -28.61 8.96
CA ILE A 316 -6.21 -28.06 8.94
C ILE A 316 -5.65 -28.31 7.55
N PHE A 317 -5.33 -27.25 6.81
CA PHE A 317 -4.54 -27.40 5.60
C PHE A 317 -3.07 -27.51 5.98
N ALA A 318 -2.57 -28.74 6.12
CA ALA A 318 -1.14 -29.00 6.15
C ALA A 318 -0.65 -29.06 4.70
N LYS A 319 0.03 -28.01 4.25
CA LYS A 319 0.81 -28.09 3.00
C LYS A 319 2.10 -28.82 3.34
N ASP A 320 2.51 -29.78 2.51
CA ASP A 320 3.80 -30.45 2.66
C ASP A 320 4.90 -29.38 2.81
N GLN A 321 5.54 -29.39 3.98
CA GLN A 321 6.67 -28.53 4.36
C GLN A 321 7.98 -29.12 3.82
#